data_AF-A0AAU1DI30-F1
#
_entry.id   AF-A0AAU1DI30-F1
#
_cell.length_a   1.000
_cell.length_b   1.000
_cell.length_c   1.000
_cell.angle_alpha   90.00
_cell.angle_beta   90.00
_cell.angle_gamma   90.00
#
_symmetry.space_group_name_H-M   'P 1'
#
loop_
_entity.id
_entity.type
_entity.pdbx_description
1 polymer ?
#
loop_
_entity_poly.entity_id
_entity_poly.type
_entity_poly.pdbx_seq_one_letter_code
_entity_poly.pdbx_strand_id
1 'polypeptide(L)'
;MEQLHPSTEHRPPEPGEWPTPETAYALAPSVIREIGWTAQTAADKPFGTALGREFWLRKAAVLDRIALADEREGAPGDASEVATEAARRLMDLDTTTVICDPRHYIRQQYARWTHHQ
;
A
#
# COMPACT_ATOMS: atom_id res chain seq x y z
N MET A 1 -45.12 -3.73 16.19
CA MET A 1 -44.56 -3.17 14.94
C MET A 1 -43.08 -2.96 15.20
N GLU A 2 -42.28 -3.94 14.82
CA GLU A 2 -40.82 -3.91 14.95
C GLU A 2 -40.24 -2.88 13.97
N GLN A 3 -39.44 -1.96 14.48
CA GLN A 3 -38.71 -1.00 13.65
C GLN A 3 -37.49 -1.72 13.07
N LEU A 4 -37.56 -2.02 11.77
CA LEU A 4 -36.45 -2.52 10.98
C LEU A 4 -35.45 -1.37 10.82
N HIS A 5 -34.34 -1.42 11.56
CA HIS A 5 -33.21 -0.52 11.33
C HIS A 5 -32.64 -0.83 9.94
N PRO A 6 -32.46 0.17 9.05
CA PRO A 6 -31.82 -0.07 7.78
C PRO A 6 -30.39 -0.54 8.06
N SER A 7 -30.09 -1.77 7.64
CA SER A 7 -28.74 -2.29 7.57
C SER A 7 -27.88 -1.22 6.92
N THR A 8 -26.84 -0.77 7.62
CA THR A 8 -25.77 0.03 7.03
C THR A 8 -25.25 -0.73 5.82
N GLU A 9 -25.72 -0.34 4.64
CA GLU A 9 -25.15 -0.75 3.38
C GLU A 9 -23.71 -0.22 3.41
N HIS A 10 -22.77 -1.07 3.80
CA HIS A 10 -21.37 -0.88 3.44
C HIS A 10 -21.31 -1.01 1.92
N ARG A 11 -21.70 0.06 1.23
CA ARG A 11 -21.46 0.21 -0.19
C ARG A 11 -19.95 0.06 -0.36
N PRO A 12 -19.48 -0.99 -1.07
CA PRO A 12 -18.08 -1.05 -1.45
C PRO A 12 -17.77 0.27 -2.17
N PRO A 13 -16.63 0.92 -1.90
CA PRO A 13 -16.29 2.16 -2.59
C PRO A 13 -16.41 1.88 -4.09
N GLU A 14 -17.24 2.66 -4.78
CA GLU A 14 -17.25 2.64 -6.24
C GLU A 14 -15.79 2.79 -6.69
N PRO A 15 -15.30 2.00 -7.67
CA PRO A 15 -13.93 2.08 -8.13
C PRO A 15 -13.74 3.41 -8.86
N GLY A 16 -13.66 4.50 -8.09
CA GLY A 16 -13.10 5.76 -8.53
C GLY A 16 -11.72 5.44 -9.08
N GLU A 17 -11.45 6.01 -10.25
CA GLU A 17 -10.24 5.88 -11.04
C GLU A 17 -9.01 5.66 -10.15
N TRP A 18 -8.50 4.43 -10.12
CA TRP A 18 -7.32 4.09 -9.33
C TRP A 18 -6.20 5.06 -9.73
N PRO A 19 -5.53 5.73 -8.77
CA PRO A 19 -4.55 6.75 -9.14
C PRO A 19 -3.41 6.10 -9.91
N THR A 20 -2.92 6.82 -10.94
CA THR A 20 -1.69 6.42 -11.62
C THR A 20 -0.53 6.40 -10.62
N PRO A 21 0.53 5.59 -10.86
CA PRO A 21 1.70 5.60 -10.00
C PRO A 21 2.32 6.99 -9.81
N GLU A 22 2.34 7.79 -10.87
CA GLU A 22 2.86 9.16 -10.86
C GLU A 22 2.05 10.04 -9.90
N THR A 23 0.72 9.91 -9.93
CA THR A 23 -0.18 10.66 -9.05
C THR A 23 -0.04 10.19 -7.60
N ALA A 24 -0.03 8.87 -7.38
CA ALA A 24 0.02 8.28 -6.05
C ALA A 24 1.30 8.62 -5.29
N TYR A 25 2.44 8.72 -6.00
CA TYR A 25 3.75 8.92 -5.40
C TYR A 25 4.34 10.32 -5.64
N ALA A 26 3.54 11.28 -6.13
CA ALA A 26 3.99 12.64 -6.43
C ALA A 26 4.66 13.33 -5.22
N LEU A 27 4.14 13.06 -4.01
CA LEU A 27 4.63 13.64 -2.76
C LEU A 27 5.54 12.68 -1.98
N ALA A 28 5.86 11.51 -2.54
CA ALA A 28 6.63 10.50 -1.84
C ALA A 28 8.10 10.94 -1.69
N PRO A 29 8.75 10.70 -0.54
CA PRO A 29 10.18 10.92 -0.40
C PRO A 29 10.99 10.06 -1.40
N SER A 30 12.27 10.36 -1.60
CA SER A 30 13.14 9.56 -2.46
C SER A 30 13.17 8.08 -2.03
N VAL A 31 13.25 7.15 -2.98
CA VAL A 31 13.31 5.69 -2.73
C VAL A 31 14.40 5.34 -1.71
N ILE A 32 15.61 5.90 -1.86
CA ILE A 32 16.74 5.64 -0.95
C ILE A 32 16.41 6.02 0.50
N ARG A 33 15.75 7.16 0.72
CA ARG A 33 15.33 7.60 2.05
C ARG A 33 14.28 6.67 2.65
N GLU A 34 13.34 6.19 1.86
CA GLU A 34 12.32 5.22 2.32
C GLU A 34 12.93 3.85 2.62
N ILE A 35 13.90 3.37 1.83
CA ILE A 35 14.66 2.15 2.13
C ILE A 35 15.36 2.30 3.49
N GLY A 36 16.06 3.41 3.72
CA GLY A 36 16.73 3.67 4.99
C GLY A 36 15.75 3.71 6.16
N TRP A 37 14.62 4.41 6.02
CA TRP A 37 13.61 4.51 7.07
C TRP A 37 12.97 3.15 7.39
N THR A 38 12.60 2.37 6.37
CA THR A 38 11.99 1.04 6.55
C THR A 38 12.96 0.04 7.17
N ALA A 39 14.23 0.05 6.76
CA ALA A 39 15.26 -0.81 7.34
C ALA A 39 15.51 -0.47 8.82
N GLN A 40 15.67 0.82 9.14
CA GLN A 40 15.89 1.26 10.52
C GLN A 40 14.69 0.92 11.42
N THR A 41 13.48 1.20 10.96
CA THR A 41 12.24 0.93 11.74
C THR A 41 12.09 -0.56 12.05
N ALA A 42 12.48 -1.44 11.13
CA ALA A 42 12.47 -2.89 11.37
C ALA A 42 13.59 -3.33 12.31
N ALA A 43 14.79 -2.75 12.19
CA ALA A 43 15.95 -3.07 13.03
C ALA A 43 15.79 -2.61 14.48
N ASP A 44 15.09 -1.49 14.71
CA ASP A 44 14.84 -0.94 16.05
C ASP A 44 13.85 -1.76 16.87
N LYS A 45 13.21 -2.76 16.28
CA LYS A 45 12.24 -3.62 16.95
C LYS A 45 12.79 -5.03 17.13
N PRO A 46 12.55 -5.67 18.30
CA PRO A 46 12.83 -7.08 18.46
C PRO A 46 12.14 -7.90 17.37
N PHE A 47 12.81 -8.94 16.91
CA PHE A 47 12.24 -9.86 15.94
C PHE A 47 10.88 -10.41 16.42
N GLY A 48 9.92 -10.53 15.51
CA GLY A 48 8.56 -10.98 15.82
C GLY A 48 7.64 -9.88 16.37
N THR A 49 8.14 -8.66 16.61
CA THR A 49 7.28 -7.53 16.98
C THR A 49 6.43 -7.11 15.79
N ALA A 50 5.11 -7.04 15.98
CA ALA A 50 4.21 -6.50 14.97
C ALA A 50 4.51 -5.01 14.72
N LEU A 51 4.74 -4.66 13.47
CA LEU A 51 4.89 -3.29 13.02
C LEU A 51 3.53 -2.71 12.58
N GLY A 52 3.32 -1.43 12.82
CA GLY A 52 2.04 -0.77 12.57
C GLY A 52 1.71 -0.59 11.08
N ARG A 53 0.47 -0.19 10.80
CA ARG A 53 -0.05 0.01 9.44
C ARG A 53 0.79 0.98 8.59
N GLU A 54 1.23 2.11 9.16
CA GLU A 54 2.05 3.08 8.43
C GLU A 54 3.36 2.44 7.92
N PHE A 55 4.02 1.64 8.76
CA PHE A 55 5.24 0.94 8.35
C PHE A 55 4.97 0.04 7.14
N TRP A 56 3.90 -0.76 7.19
CA TRP A 56 3.54 -1.66 6.09
C TRP A 56 3.12 -0.91 4.83
N LEU A 57 2.39 0.19 4.97
CA LEU A 57 2.00 1.05 3.86
C LEU A 57 3.24 1.64 3.17
N ARG A 58 4.16 2.23 3.94
CA ARG A 58 5.38 2.84 3.40
C ARG A 58 6.32 1.80 2.80
N LYS A 59 6.46 0.63 3.44
CA LYS A 59 7.22 -0.50 2.90
C LYS A 59 6.65 -1.02 1.58
N ALA A 60 5.34 -1.19 1.50
CA ALA A 60 4.68 -1.63 0.28
C ALA A 60 4.82 -0.59 -0.84
N ALA A 61 4.68 0.70 -0.53
CA ALA A 61 4.84 1.80 -1.48
C ALA A 61 6.27 1.91 -2.03
N VAL A 62 7.31 1.75 -1.21
CA VAL A 62 8.70 1.79 -1.73
C VAL A 62 9.01 0.59 -2.62
N LEU A 63 8.48 -0.60 -2.30
CA LEU A 63 8.65 -1.79 -3.13
C LEU A 63 7.91 -1.66 -4.48
N ASP A 64 6.69 -1.11 -4.50
CA ASP A 64 5.98 -0.81 -5.74
C ASP A 64 6.75 0.18 -6.62
N ARG A 65 7.38 1.19 -6.02
CA ARG A 65 8.21 2.17 -6.76
C ARG A 65 9.50 1.58 -7.32
N ILE A 66 10.10 0.60 -6.64
CA ILE A 66 11.25 -0.15 -7.18
C ILE A 66 10.79 -1.01 -8.35
N ALA A 67 9.69 -1.76 -8.19
CA ALA A 67 9.11 -2.56 -9.27
C ALA A 67 8.80 -1.73 -10.52
N LEU A 68 8.21 -0.55 -10.35
CA LEU A 68 7.93 0.37 -11.47
C LEU A 68 9.21 0.87 -12.16
N ALA A 69 10.31 1.04 -11.44
CA ALA A 69 11.59 1.42 -12.03
C ALA A 69 12.17 0.26 -12.86
N ASP A 70 12.20 -0.95 -12.29
CA ASP A 70 12.67 -2.16 -12.98
C ASP A 70 11.84 -2.44 -14.24
N GLU A 71 10.50 -2.31 -14.15
CA GLU A 71 9.56 -2.47 -15.27
C GLU A 71 9.83 -1.47 -16.41
N ARG A 72 10.18 -0.22 -16.07
CA ARG A 72 10.53 0.82 -17.06
C ARG A 72 11.86 0.55 -17.74
N GLU A 73 12.82 -0.02 -17.01
CA GLU A 73 14.14 -0.36 -17.52
C GLU A 73 14.16 -1.71 -18.26
N GLY A 74 13.05 -2.46 -18.21
CA GLY A 74 12.97 -3.83 -18.74
C GLY A 74 13.90 -4.79 -18.01
N ALA A 75 14.25 -4.47 -16.76
CA ALA A 75 15.16 -5.26 -15.95
C ALA A 75 14.52 -6.59 -15.56
N PRO A 76 15.20 -7.74 -15.75
CA PRO A 76 14.72 -9.00 -15.21
C PRO A 76 14.86 -9.00 -13.68
N GLY A 77 13.78 -9.28 -12.95
CA GLY A 77 13.80 -9.28 -11.49
C GLY A 77 12.50 -9.75 -10.86
N ASP A 78 12.53 -9.94 -9.55
CA ASP A 78 11.40 -10.34 -8.71
C ASP A 78 10.67 -9.15 -8.07
N ALA A 79 11.12 -7.91 -8.32
CA ALA A 79 10.59 -6.72 -7.66
C ALA A 79 9.07 -6.58 -7.83
N SER A 80 8.52 -6.89 -9.00
CA SER A 80 7.07 -6.85 -9.26
C SER A 80 6.29 -7.86 -8.41
N GLU A 81 6.84 -9.07 -8.22
CA GLU A 81 6.25 -10.10 -7.36
C GLU A 81 6.35 -9.68 -5.88
N VAL A 82 7.51 -9.20 -5.45
CA VAL A 82 7.75 -8.70 -4.08
C VAL A 82 6.83 -7.53 -3.75
N ALA A 83 6.64 -6.59 -4.68
CA ALA A 83 5.70 -5.48 -4.53
C ALA A 83 4.24 -5.96 -4.41
N THR A 84 3.87 -6.96 -5.22
CA THR A 84 2.53 -7.55 -5.17
C THR A 84 2.29 -8.26 -3.84
N GLU A 85 3.28 -8.98 -3.30
CA GLU A 85 3.13 -9.66 -2.02
C GLU A 85 3.09 -8.68 -0.84
N ALA A 86 3.90 -7.62 -0.89
CA ALA A 86 3.82 -6.54 0.10
C ALA A 86 2.44 -5.85 0.08
N ALA A 87 1.85 -5.72 -1.10
CA ALA A 87 0.50 -5.19 -1.26
C ALA A 87 -0.57 -6.08 -0.63
N ARG A 88 -0.52 -7.39 -0.88
CA ARG A 88 -1.44 -8.36 -0.27
C ARG A 88 -1.33 -8.32 1.25
N ARG A 89 -0.11 -8.25 1.78
CA ARG A 89 0.12 -8.14 3.22
C ARG A 89 -0.52 -6.89 3.83
N LEU A 90 -0.50 -5.75 3.12
CA LEU A 90 -1.20 -4.54 3.56
C LEU A 90 -2.72 -4.72 3.48
N MET A 91 -3.24 -5.33 2.40
CA MET A 91 -4.66 -5.63 2.26
C MET A 91 -5.16 -6.55 3.38
N ASP A 92 -4.40 -7.59 3.72
CA ASP A 92 -4.69 -8.50 4.83
C ASP A 92 -4.69 -7.77 6.17
N LEU A 93 -3.70 -6.88 6.39
CA LEU A 93 -3.63 -6.04 7.59
C LEU A 93 -4.85 -5.11 7.71
N ASP A 94 -5.32 -4.58 6.58
CA ASP A 94 -6.50 -3.72 6.51
C ASP A 94 -7.82 -4.50 6.52
N THR A 95 -7.76 -5.83 6.51
CA THR A 95 -8.93 -6.73 6.45
C THR A 95 -9.90 -6.32 5.32
N THR A 96 -9.33 -5.89 4.18
CA THR A 96 -10.15 -5.40 3.06
C THR A 96 -10.80 -6.56 2.29
N THR A 97 -12.06 -6.39 1.90
CA THR A 97 -12.78 -7.32 1.01
C THR A 97 -12.74 -6.89 -0.46
N VAL A 98 -12.03 -5.79 -0.76
CA VAL A 98 -11.93 -5.25 -2.12
C VAL A 98 -11.11 -6.20 -3.00
N ILE A 99 -11.70 -6.65 -4.10
CA ILE A 99 -11.03 -7.43 -5.14
C ILE A 99 -10.48 -6.45 -6.18
N CYS A 100 -9.17 -6.22 -6.17
CA CYS A 100 -8.48 -5.37 -7.13
C CYS A 100 -7.05 -5.86 -7.37
N ASP A 101 -6.33 -5.21 -8.29
CA ASP A 101 -4.87 -5.34 -8.33
C ASP A 101 -4.31 -4.87 -6.97
N PRO A 102 -3.54 -5.69 -6.25
CA PRO A 102 -2.99 -5.31 -4.96
C PRO A 102 -2.15 -4.02 -5.01
N ARG A 103 -1.39 -3.79 -6.08
CA ARG A 103 -0.55 -2.59 -6.24
C ARG A 103 -1.41 -1.34 -6.44
N HIS A 104 -2.59 -1.45 -7.05
CA HIS A 104 -3.57 -0.34 -7.09
C HIS A 104 -4.08 0.03 -5.70
N TYR A 105 -4.28 -0.98 -4.83
CA TYR A 105 -4.67 -0.73 -3.45
C TYR A 105 -3.62 0.09 -2.71
N ILE A 106 -2.33 -0.29 -2.79
CA ILE A 106 -1.24 0.48 -2.18
C ILE A 106 -1.27 1.93 -2.66
N ARG A 107 -1.32 2.15 -3.97
CA ARG A 107 -1.27 3.50 -4.57
C ARG A 107 -2.40 4.38 -4.06
N GLN A 108 -3.62 3.84 -3.98
CA GLN A 108 -4.76 4.56 -3.41
C GLN A 108 -4.55 4.88 -1.92
N GLN A 109 -4.15 3.90 -1.12
CA GLN A 109 -3.95 4.09 0.32
C GLN A 109 -2.81 5.06 0.62
N TYR A 110 -1.73 5.03 -0.16
CA TYR A 110 -0.59 5.92 0.00
C TYR A 110 -0.94 7.36 -0.39
N ALA A 111 -1.66 7.55 -1.50
CA ALA A 111 -2.17 8.86 -1.89
C ALA A 111 -3.06 9.45 -0.79
N ARG A 112 -4.02 8.67 -0.28
CA ARG A 112 -4.88 9.07 0.83
C ARG A 112 -4.09 9.41 2.10
N TRP A 113 -3.12 8.59 2.48
CA TRP A 113 -2.29 8.84 3.65
C TRP A 113 -1.55 10.17 3.53
N THR A 114 -0.89 10.40 2.39
CA THR A 114 -0.07 11.60 2.18
C THR A 114 -0.89 12.90 2.13
N HIS A 115 -2.12 12.85 1.65
CA HIS A 115 -3.03 14.02 1.67
C HIS A 115 -3.60 14.35 3.07
N HIS A 116 -3.48 13.44 4.04
CA HIS A 116 -3.93 13.65 5.42
C HIS A 116 -2.76 13.81 6.42
N GLN A 117 -1.52 13.98 5.93
CA GLN A 117 -0.35 14.33 6.75
C GLN A 117 -0.27 15.84 6.96
#